data_AF-A0A9E4ZVF1-F1
#
_entry.id   AF-A0A9E4ZVF1-F1
#
_cell.length_a   1.000
_cell.length_b   1.000
_cell.length_c   1.000
_cell.angle_alpha   90.00
_cell.angle_beta   90.00
_cell.angle_gamma   90.00
#
_symmetry.space_group_name_H-M   'P 1'
#
loop_
_entity.id
_entity.type
_entity.pdbx_description
1 polymer ?
#
loop_
_entity_poly.entity_id
_entity_poly.type
_entity_poly.pdbx_seq_one_letter_code
_entity_poly.pdbx_strand_id
1 'polypeptide(L)'
;MTSPANPPELRELSRLERLVLSYFLKHISVGEIIAIVDLREEIKRRIREGERDLVPGVEDPAELEREIIRVLIELVKKNILYYRNGAYSLSPWLMKRVQEKYKSLQPGSPKPLEKILEE
;
A
#
# COMPACT_ATOMS: atom_id res chain seq x y z
N MET A 1 -19.26 0.06 12.49
CA MET A 1 -18.21 -0.97 12.70
C MET A 1 -17.89 -1.57 11.34
N THR A 2 -16.76 -1.18 10.74
CA THR A 2 -16.29 -1.77 9.48
C THR A 2 -15.69 -3.14 9.79
N SER A 3 -16.10 -4.16 9.03
CA SER A 3 -15.55 -5.52 9.12
C SER A 3 -14.02 -5.49 8.98
N PRO A 4 -13.26 -6.39 9.63
CA PRO A 4 -11.86 -6.59 9.25
C PRO A 4 -11.80 -7.01 7.78
N ALA A 5 -10.92 -6.38 7.00
CA ALA A 5 -10.63 -6.85 5.65
C ALA A 5 -10.21 -8.31 5.73
N ASN A 6 -10.83 -9.16 4.92
CA ASN A 6 -10.45 -10.57 4.86
C ASN A 6 -9.31 -10.80 3.85
N PRO A 7 -8.54 -11.90 3.97
CA PRO A 7 -7.53 -12.30 2.98
C PRO A 7 -7.97 -12.27 1.49
N PRO A 8 -9.24 -12.53 1.12
CA PRO A 8 -9.71 -12.38 -0.26
C PRO A 8 -9.60 -10.95 -0.80
N GLU A 9 -9.80 -9.93 0.03
CA GLU A 9 -9.72 -8.52 -0.41
C GLU A 9 -8.30 -8.14 -0.82
N LEU A 10 -7.29 -8.77 -0.23
CA LEU A 10 -5.89 -8.59 -0.63
C LEU A 10 -5.58 -9.22 -2.00
N ARG A 11 -6.34 -10.24 -2.42
CA ARG A 11 -6.18 -10.88 -3.74
C ARG A 11 -6.77 -10.03 -4.86
N GLU A 12 -7.82 -9.26 -4.56
CA GLU A 12 -8.55 -8.41 -5.50
C GLU A 12 -7.90 -7.04 -5.75
N LEU A 13 -6.81 -6.72 -5.05
CA LEU A 13 -6.09 -5.46 -5.24
C LEU A 13 -5.52 -5.32 -6.66
N SER A 14 -5.77 -4.17 -7.26
CA SER A 14 -5.15 -3.71 -8.51
C SER A 14 -3.62 -3.62 -8.38
N ARG A 15 -2.92 -3.50 -9.52
CA ARG A 15 -1.44 -3.38 -9.53
C ARG A 15 -0.96 -2.18 -8.70
N LEU A 16 -1.65 -1.04 -8.80
CA LEU A 16 -1.31 0.15 -8.04
C LEU A 16 -1.58 -0.04 -6.54
N GLU A 17 -2.74 -0.58 -6.15
CA GLU A 17 -3.05 -0.89 -4.75
C GLU A 17 -2.03 -1.85 -4.14
N ARG A 18 -1.60 -2.88 -4.89
CA ARG A 18 -0.57 -3.83 -4.45
C ARG A 18 0.79 -3.15 -4.26
N LEU A 19 1.15 -2.22 -5.14
CA LEU A 19 2.37 -1.45 -5.02
C LEU A 19 2.34 -0.56 -3.76
N VAL A 20 1.24 0.17 -3.55
CA VAL A 20 1.04 1.00 -2.36
C VAL A 20 1.07 0.14 -1.10
N LEU A 21 0.38 -1.00 -1.10
CA LEU A 21 0.39 -1.91 0.05
C LEU A 21 1.79 -2.46 0.33
N SER A 22 2.54 -2.85 -0.71
CA SER A 22 3.90 -3.35 -0.58
C SER A 22 4.83 -2.32 0.06
N TYR A 23 4.63 -1.03 -0.26
CA TYR A 23 5.32 0.06 0.42
C TYR A 23 5.01 0.08 1.93
N PHE A 24 3.75 -0.06 2.34
CA PHE A 24 3.41 -0.12 3.78
C PHE A 24 3.80 -1.43 4.46
N LEU A 25 3.86 -2.55 3.76
CA LEU A 25 4.40 -3.80 4.32
C LEU A 25 5.89 -3.68 4.67
N LYS A 26 6.63 -2.86 3.91
CA LYS A 26 8.01 -2.51 4.21
C LYS A 26 8.12 -1.51 5.37
N HIS A 27 7.31 -0.45 5.39
CA HIS A 27 7.52 0.69 6.31
C HIS A 27 6.62 0.69 7.55
N ILE A 28 5.55 -0.11 7.56
CA ILE A 28 4.52 -0.26 8.60
C ILE A 28 3.67 1.00 8.83
N SER A 29 4.31 2.16 9.05
CA SER A 29 3.65 3.44 9.28
C SER A 29 4.48 4.58 8.70
N VAL A 30 3.83 5.48 7.95
CA VAL A 30 4.47 6.60 7.26
C VAL A 30 3.56 7.82 7.29
N GLY A 31 4.14 9.01 7.51
CA GLY A 31 3.45 10.29 7.37
C GLY A 31 2.90 10.49 5.96
N GLU A 32 1.72 11.07 5.85
CA GLU A 32 0.98 11.24 4.59
C GLU A 32 1.80 11.88 3.48
N ILE A 33 2.43 13.01 3.76
CA ILE A 33 3.24 13.75 2.76
C ILE A 33 4.41 12.88 2.28
N ILE A 34 5.08 12.19 3.20
CA ILE A 34 6.22 11.32 2.88
C ILE A 34 5.77 10.14 2.04
N ALA A 35 4.67 9.47 2.41
CA ALA A 35 4.13 8.35 1.66
C ALA A 35 3.78 8.76 0.23
N ILE A 36 3.13 9.91 0.04
CA ILE A 36 2.76 10.41 -1.29
C ILE A 36 4.01 10.68 -2.14
N VAL A 37 5.01 11.37 -1.57
CA VAL A 37 6.26 11.69 -2.30
C VAL A 37 7.01 10.42 -2.70
N ASP A 38 7.21 9.49 -1.77
CA ASP A 38 7.92 8.24 -2.03
C ASP A 38 7.21 7.38 -3.08
N LEU A 39 5.89 7.23 -2.95
CA LEU A 39 5.08 6.46 -3.90
C LEU A 39 5.09 7.09 -5.28
N ARG A 40 5.01 8.43 -5.38
CA ARG A 40 5.08 9.16 -6.65
C ARG A 40 6.41 8.89 -7.36
N GLU A 41 7.53 8.96 -6.65
CA GLU A 41 8.84 8.71 -7.26
C GLU A 41 9.05 7.24 -7.64
N GLU A 42 8.58 6.29 -6.82
CA GLU A 42 8.62 4.86 -7.13
C GLU A 42 7.76 4.51 -8.37
N ILE A 43 6.56 5.07 -8.47
CA ILE A 43 5.67 4.85 -9.62
C ILE A 43 6.29 5.44 -10.89
N LYS A 44 6.80 6.69 -10.83
CA LYS A 44 7.53 7.30 -11.96
C LYS A 44 8.75 6.48 -12.38
N ARG A 45 9.48 5.88 -11.43
CA ARG A 45 10.60 4.99 -11.73
C ARG A 45 10.14 3.75 -12.50
N ARG A 46 9.11 3.06 -12.03
CA ARG A 46 8.57 1.86 -12.71
C ARG A 46 7.98 2.12 -14.09
N ILE A 47 7.30 3.25 -14.27
CA ILE A 47 6.80 3.68 -15.59
C ILE A 47 7.98 3.86 -16.57
N ARG A 48 9.08 4.50 -16.12
CA ARG A 48 10.30 4.64 -16.92
C ARG A 48 10.96 3.29 -17.23
N GLU A 49 10.87 2.34 -16.30
CA GLU A 49 11.37 0.95 -16.46
C GLU A 49 10.46 0.06 -17.33
N GLY A 50 9.27 0.54 -17.72
CA GLY A 50 8.39 -0.13 -18.69
C GLY A 50 7.02 -0.56 -18.16
N GLU A 51 6.70 -0.36 -16.87
CA GLU A 51 5.38 -0.62 -16.29
C GLU A 51 4.37 0.50 -16.65
N ARG A 52 4.14 0.76 -17.94
CA ARG A 52 3.33 1.89 -18.43
C ARG A 52 1.84 1.78 -18.10
N ASP A 53 1.36 0.58 -17.79
CA ASP A 53 -0.03 0.30 -17.44
C ASP A 53 -0.32 0.40 -15.93
N LEU A 54 0.67 0.80 -15.12
CA LEU A 54 0.52 0.93 -13.67
C LEU A 54 -0.51 2.01 -13.29
N VAL A 55 -0.56 3.09 -14.07
CA VAL A 55 -1.56 4.16 -13.94
C VAL A 55 -2.06 4.55 -15.34
N PRO A 56 -3.12 3.90 -15.85
CA PRO A 56 -3.59 4.13 -17.21
C PRO A 56 -4.02 5.59 -17.43
N GLY A 57 -3.48 6.23 -18.46
CA GLY A 57 -3.91 7.56 -18.90
C GLY A 57 -3.38 8.74 -18.07
N VAL A 58 -2.46 8.52 -17.13
CA VAL A 58 -1.88 9.59 -16.32
C VAL A 58 -0.56 10.05 -16.91
N GLU A 59 -0.59 11.24 -17.52
CA GLU A 59 0.61 11.92 -18.06
C GLU A 59 1.07 13.07 -17.14
N ASP A 60 0.18 13.63 -16.32
CA ASP A 60 0.44 14.76 -15.42
C ASP A 60 0.86 14.28 -14.01
N PRO A 61 1.99 14.76 -13.45
CA PRO A 61 2.35 14.55 -12.05
C PRO A 61 1.24 14.83 -11.03
N ALA A 62 0.39 15.84 -11.26
CA ALA A 62 -0.71 16.18 -10.37
C ALA A 62 -1.85 15.14 -10.42
N GLU A 63 -2.06 14.50 -11.56
CA GLU A 63 -2.98 13.37 -11.69
C GLU A 63 -2.47 12.14 -10.94
N LEU A 64 -1.16 11.88 -11.01
CA LEU A 64 -0.55 10.77 -10.29
C LEU A 64 -0.72 10.90 -8.77
N GLU A 65 -0.52 12.10 -8.21
CA GLU A 65 -0.73 12.34 -6.78
C GLU A 65 -2.18 12.11 -6.37
N ARG A 66 -3.14 12.63 -7.15
CA ARG A 66 -4.57 12.41 -6.90
C ARG A 66 -4.91 10.92 -6.90
N GLU A 67 -4.32 10.17 -7.80
CA GLU A 67 -4.53 8.73 -7.91
C GLU A 67 -3.91 7.95 -6.73
N ILE A 68 -2.72 8.34 -6.27
CA ILE A 68 -2.11 7.78 -5.05
C ILE A 68 -3.00 8.05 -3.84
N ILE A 69 -3.48 9.28 -3.68
CA ILE A 69 -4.39 9.66 -2.58
C ILE A 69 -5.70 8.85 -2.66
N ARG A 70 -6.26 8.69 -3.86
CA ARG A 70 -7.44 7.85 -4.09
C ARG A 70 -7.21 6.43 -3.59
N VAL A 71 -6.10 5.81 -3.97
CA VAL A 71 -5.74 4.45 -3.54
C VAL A 71 -5.53 4.37 -2.03
N LEU A 72 -4.84 5.33 -1.41
CA LEU A 72 -4.67 5.38 0.05
C LEU A 72 -6.02 5.41 0.77
N ILE A 73 -6.95 6.25 0.31
CA ILE A 73 -8.31 6.35 0.86
C ILE A 73 -9.07 5.02 0.69
N GLU A 74 -8.98 4.39 -0.48
CA GLU A 74 -9.65 3.10 -0.74
C GLU A 74 -9.08 1.98 0.16
N LEU A 75 -7.76 1.93 0.34
CA LEU A 75 -7.14 0.98 1.27
C LEU A 75 -7.53 1.23 2.73
N VAL A 76 -7.79 2.48 3.13
CA VAL A 76 -8.35 2.81 4.44
C VAL A 76 -9.82 2.35 4.56
N LYS A 77 -10.64 2.57 3.53
CA LYS A 77 -12.04 2.10 3.50
C LYS A 77 -12.14 0.58 3.58
N LYS A 78 -11.24 -0.13 2.89
CA LYS A 78 -11.05 -1.58 2.97
C LYS A 78 -10.45 -2.03 4.31
N ASN A 79 -10.14 -1.14 5.25
CA ASN A 79 -9.52 -1.49 6.53
C ASN A 79 -8.17 -2.24 6.38
N ILE A 80 -7.47 -2.03 5.25
CA ILE A 80 -6.13 -2.56 4.99
C ILE A 80 -5.09 -1.60 5.56
N LEU A 81 -5.33 -0.30 5.38
CA LEU A 81 -4.61 0.78 6.03
C LEU A 81 -5.49 1.44 7.09
N TYR A 82 -4.84 2.13 8.02
CA TYR A 82 -5.45 2.98 9.02
C TYR A 82 -4.82 4.37 8.93
N TYR A 83 -5.64 5.42 8.97
CA TYR A 83 -5.18 6.80 8.94
C TYR A 83 -5.47 7.50 10.26
N ARG A 84 -4.44 8.09 10.88
CA ARG A 84 -4.58 8.87 12.11
C ARG A 84 -3.47 9.92 12.20
N ASN A 85 -3.85 11.15 12.55
CA ASN A 85 -2.92 12.26 12.81
C ASN A 85 -1.90 12.51 11.67
N GLY A 86 -2.35 12.50 10.41
CA GLY A 86 -1.47 12.78 9.27
C GLY A 86 -0.53 11.63 8.90
N ALA A 87 -0.81 10.40 9.35
CA ALA A 87 -0.03 9.21 9.00
C ALA A 87 -0.93 8.04 8.60
N TYR A 88 -0.46 7.28 7.62
CA TYR A 88 -1.02 6.00 7.22
C TYR A 88 -0.22 4.86 7.86
N SER A 89 -0.91 3.84 8.34
CA SER A 89 -0.29 2.63 8.89
C SER A 89 -1.00 1.39 8.38
N LEU A 90 -0.34 0.24 8.41
CA LEU A 90 -1.03 -1.04 8.28
C LEU A 90 -2.12 -1.16 9.35
N SER A 91 -3.24 -1.76 8.99
CA SER A 91 -4.30 -2.03 9.95
C SER A 91 -3.87 -3.04 11.02
N PRO A 92 -4.49 -3.03 12.22
CA PRO A 92 -4.12 -3.96 13.29
C PRO A 92 -4.17 -5.44 12.91
N TRP A 93 -5.17 -5.85 12.14
CA TRP A 93 -5.31 -7.24 11.71
C TRP A 93 -4.18 -7.65 10.74
N LEU A 94 -3.79 -6.75 9.83
CA LEU A 94 -2.74 -7.03 8.86
C LEU A 94 -1.37 -7.02 9.53
N MET A 95 -1.12 -6.12 10.49
CA MET A 95 0.09 -6.15 11.31
C MET A 95 0.22 -7.48 12.06
N LYS A 96 -0.88 -7.98 12.65
CA LYS A 96 -0.89 -9.28 13.31
C LYS A 96 -0.53 -10.42 12.35
N ARG A 97 -1.15 -10.43 11.17
CA ARG A 97 -0.88 -11.42 10.11
C ARG A 97 0.58 -11.38 9.64
N VAL A 98 1.14 -10.17 9.47
CA VAL A 98 2.56 -9.97 9.11
C VAL A 98 3.48 -10.50 10.21
N GLN A 99 3.18 -10.19 11.48
CA GLN A 99 3.95 -10.67 12.63
C GLN A 99 3.89 -12.21 12.73
N GLU A 100 2.74 -12.83 12.45
CA GLU A 100 2.60 -14.29 12.43
C GLU A 100 3.45 -14.94 11.34
N LYS A 101 3.45 -14.39 10.12
CA LYS A 101 4.17 -14.96 8.97
C LYS A 101 5.68 -14.69 8.99
N TYR A 102 6.10 -13.48 9.38
CA TYR A 102 7.51 -13.06 9.33
C TYR A 102 8.20 -13.07 10.69
N LYS A 103 7.46 -13.32 11.78
CA LYS A 103 7.95 -13.22 13.16
C LYS A 103 8.57 -11.85 13.51
N SER A 104 8.28 -10.83 12.71
CA SER A 104 8.85 -9.50 12.83
C SER A 104 8.01 -8.45 12.12
N LEU A 105 7.91 -7.28 12.74
CA LEU A 105 7.38 -6.05 12.17
C LEU A 105 8.49 -5.05 11.85
N GLN A 106 9.75 -5.49 11.79
CA GLN A 106 10.89 -4.59 11.58
C GLN A 106 10.71 -3.77 10.29
N PRO A 107 10.65 -2.42 10.40
CA PRO A 107 10.55 -1.56 9.24
C PRO A 107 11.78 -1.67 8.34
N GLY A 108 11.62 -1.37 7.06
CA GLY A 108 12.69 -1.40 6.06
C GLY A 108 12.99 -2.78 5.47
N SER A 109 12.57 -3.87 6.13
CA SER A 109 12.68 -5.22 5.58
C SER A 109 11.54 -5.51 4.59
N PRO A 110 11.83 -6.05 3.38
CA PRO A 110 10.80 -6.44 2.42
C PRO A 110 9.92 -7.55 2.98
N LYS A 111 8.59 -7.37 2.90
CA LYS A 111 7.59 -8.36 3.29
C LYS A 111 6.65 -8.58 2.11
N PRO A 112 6.99 -9.51 1.18
CA PRO A 112 6.19 -9.77 -0.01
C PRO A 112 4.73 -10.10 0.31
N LEU A 113 3.80 -9.45 -0.40
CA LEU A 113 2.36 -9.66 -0.18
C LEU A 113 1.96 -11.13 -0.39
N GLU A 114 2.63 -11.83 -1.31
CA GLU A 114 2.34 -13.20 -1.71
C GLU A 114 2.44 -14.16 -0.51
N LYS A 115 3.47 -14.00 0.34
CA LYS A 115 3.64 -14.86 1.53
C LYS A 115 2.63 -14.58 2.63
N ILE A 116 1.97 -13.41 2.60
CA ILE A 116 0.88 -13.06 3.52
C ILE A 116 -0.44 -13.70 3.05
N LEU A 117 -0.56 -13.91 1.74
CA LEU A 117 -1.71 -14.55 1.07
C LEU A 117 -1.68 -16.07 1.10
N GLU A 118 -0.50 -16.67 1.28
CA GLU A 118 -0.31 -18.11 1.53
C GLU A 118 -0.96 -18.49 2.87
N GLU A 119 -1.83 -19.50 2.88
CA GLU A 119 -2.50 -20.01 4.08
C GLU A 119 -1.53 -20.63 5.08
#